data_AF-A0A430EBY6-F1
#
_entry.id   AF-A0A430EBY6-F1
#
_cell.length_a   1.000
_cell.length_b   1.000
_cell.length_c   1.000
_cell.angle_alpha   90.00
_cell.angle_beta   90.00
_cell.angle_gamma   90.00
#
_symmetry.space_group_name_H-M   'P 1'
#
loop_
_entity.id
_entity.type
_entity.pdbx_description
1 polymer ?
#
loop_
_entity_poly.entity_id
_entity_poly.type
_entity_poly.pdbx_seq_one_letter_code
_entity_poly.pdbx_strand_id
1 'polypeptide(L)'
;MPETKPTTTDDIRNLLAHLLAGAAGEDEAHWLKLIGPVTALPIIDAPRSNWRVEPKGKPNELEAIEKAAEVVRLAYPYVPSPKSHDAGR
;
A
#
# COMPACT_ATOMS: atom_id res chain seq x y z
N MET A 1 -17.17 -5.55 -2.70
CA MET A 1 -16.18 -4.81 -1.89
C MET A 1 -15.96 -5.64 -0.64
N PRO A 2 -14.73 -6.03 -0.25
CA PRO A 2 -14.56 -6.54 1.11
C PRO A 2 -14.97 -5.43 2.07
N GLU A 3 -16.00 -5.68 2.87
CA GLU A 3 -16.63 -4.74 3.82
C GLU A 3 -15.73 -4.40 5.02
N THR A 4 -14.47 -4.84 5.00
CA THR A 4 -13.55 -4.79 6.11
C THR A 4 -12.45 -3.77 5.85
N LYS A 5 -12.33 -2.80 6.76
CA LYS A 5 -11.18 -1.90 6.87
C LYS A 5 -9.87 -2.69 6.67
N PRO A 6 -8.92 -2.23 5.83
CA PRO A 6 -7.61 -2.86 5.70
C PRO A 6 -6.93 -2.95 7.07
N THR A 7 -6.49 -4.15 7.44
CA THR A 7 -5.80 -4.39 8.72
C THR A 7 -4.37 -4.89 8.54
N THR A 8 -3.96 -5.19 7.31
CA THR A 8 -2.61 -5.68 7.00
C THR A 8 -2.00 -4.96 5.80
N THR A 9 -0.69 -5.11 5.59
CA THR A 9 -0.01 -4.62 4.40
C THR A 9 -0.51 -5.31 3.11
N ASP A 10 -0.91 -6.58 3.20
CA ASP A 10 -1.49 -7.30 2.06
C ASP A 10 -2.89 -6.79 1.74
N ASP A 11 -3.69 -6.41 2.75
CA ASP A 11 -4.99 -5.75 2.50
C ASP A 11 -4.80 -4.42 1.77
N ILE A 12 -3.80 -3.62 2.16
CA ILE A 12 -3.45 -2.37 1.46
C ILE A 12 -3.02 -2.67 0.02
N ARG A 13 -2.18 -3.69 -0.20
CA ARG A 13 -1.71 -4.09 -1.52
C ARG A 13 -2.88 -4.50 -2.43
N ASN A 14 -3.78 -5.32 -1.92
CA ASN A 14 -4.96 -5.80 -2.65
C ASN A 14 -5.94 -4.65 -2.94
N LEU A 15 -6.15 -3.76 -1.97
CA LEU A 15 -6.98 -2.56 -2.18
C LEU A 15 -6.41 -1.65 -3.28
N LEU A 16 -5.09 -1.44 -3.30
CA LEU A 16 -4.43 -0.68 -4.37
C LEU A 16 -4.63 -1.34 -5.74
N ALA A 17 -4.40 -2.66 -5.83
CA ALA A 17 -4.58 -3.39 -7.08
C ALA A 17 -6.03 -3.31 -7.60
N HIS A 18 -7.01 -3.47 -6.70
CA HIS A 18 -8.43 -3.35 -7.02
C HIS A 18 -8.80 -1.95 -7.53
N LEU A 19 -8.33 -0.90 -6.85
CA LEU A 19 -8.56 0.48 -7.27
C LEU A 19 -7.94 0.77 -8.64
N LEU A 20 -6.72 0.29 -8.88
CA LEU A 20 -6.03 0.48 -10.15
C LEU A 20 -6.69 -0.27 -11.31
N ALA A 21 -7.13 -1.50 -11.09
CA ALA A 21 -7.86 -2.26 -12.11
C ALA A 21 -9.16 -1.53 -12.53
N GLY A 22 -9.86 -0.92 -11.56
CA GLY A 22 -11.07 -0.13 -11.82
C GLY A 22 -10.82 1.24 -12.48
N ALA A 23 -9.69 1.88 -12.19
CA ALA A 23 -9.44 3.28 -12.59
C ALA A 23 -8.48 3.44 -13.79
N ALA A 24 -7.52 2.52 -13.96
CA ALA A 24 -6.43 2.62 -14.93
C ALA A 24 -6.42 1.47 -15.96
N GLY A 25 -7.40 0.56 -15.91
CA GLY A 25 -7.44 -0.64 -16.75
C GLY A 25 -6.47 -1.71 -16.27
N GLU A 26 -6.20 -2.72 -17.10
CA GLU A 26 -5.47 -3.95 -16.74
C GLU A 26 -6.13 -4.73 -15.60
N ASP A 27 -5.67 -5.96 -15.35
CA ASP A 27 -6.20 -6.78 -14.26
C ASP A 27 -5.46 -6.54 -12.92
N GLU A 28 -6.05 -7.00 -11.81
CA GLU A 28 -5.44 -6.88 -10.49
C GLU A 28 -4.07 -7.59 -10.42
N ALA A 29 -3.86 -8.67 -11.19
CA ALA A 29 -2.61 -9.43 -11.18
C ALA A 29 -1.45 -8.61 -11.78
N HIS A 30 -1.71 -7.85 -12.84
CA HIS A 30 -0.77 -6.87 -13.40
C HIS A 30 -0.37 -5.84 -12.35
N TRP A 31 -1.35 -5.22 -11.69
CA TRP A 31 -1.06 -4.20 -10.68
C TRP A 31 -0.36 -4.76 -9.44
N LEU A 32 -0.75 -5.94 -8.96
CA LEU A 32 -0.07 -6.60 -7.83
C LEU A 32 1.42 -6.80 -8.12
N LYS A 33 1.78 -7.14 -9.36
CA LYS A 33 3.18 -7.29 -9.79
C LYS A 33 3.93 -5.95 -9.77
N LEU A 34 3.30 -4.87 -10.25
CA LEU A 34 3.92 -3.55 -10.33
C LEU A 34 4.02 -2.84 -8.98
N ILE A 35 3.00 -2.94 -8.12
CA ILE A 35 3.00 -2.37 -6.76
C ILE A 35 4.13 -3.00 -5.93
N GLY A 36 4.35 -4.30 -6.09
CA GLY A 36 5.29 -5.04 -5.26
C GLY A 36 4.78 -5.20 -3.82
N PRO A 37 5.67 -5.56 -2.86
CA PRO A 37 5.29 -5.68 -1.46
C PRO A 37 5.00 -4.29 -0.84
N VAL A 38 4.02 -4.26 0.07
CA VAL A 38 3.77 -3.11 0.95
C VAL A 38 4.52 -3.34 2.26
N THR A 39 5.32 -2.36 2.69
CA THR A 39 6.12 -2.44 3.91
C THR A 39 5.51 -1.55 4.98
N ALA A 40 5.18 -2.13 6.14
CA ALA A 40 4.82 -1.36 7.33
C ALA A 40 6.07 -0.76 7.98
N LEU A 41 5.94 0.47 8.46
CA LEU A 41 6.96 1.27 9.12
C LEU A 41 6.55 1.51 10.58
N PRO A 42 7.49 1.70 11.50
CA PRO A 42 7.18 2.21 12.83
C PRO A 42 6.43 3.54 12.73
N ILE A 43 5.32 3.67 13.47
CA ILE A 43 4.47 4.88 13.41
C ILE A 43 5.27 6.14 13.81
N ILE A 44 6.24 5.99 14.73
CA ILE A 44 7.10 7.10 15.16
C ILE A 44 7.95 7.68 14.02
N ASP A 45 8.34 6.85 13.05
CA ASP A 45 9.19 7.25 11.92
C ASP A 45 8.35 7.77 10.74
N ALA A 46 7.07 7.41 10.70
CA ALA A 46 6.16 7.72 9.60
C ALA A 46 4.76 8.12 10.11
N PRO A 47 4.64 9.30 10.76
CA PRO A 47 3.41 9.68 11.48
C PRO A 47 2.22 9.98 10.57
N ARG A 48 2.44 10.28 9.29
CA ARG A 48 1.36 10.58 8.33
C ARG A 48 0.74 9.33 7.71
N SER A 49 1.53 8.27 7.57
CA SER A 49 1.14 6.98 7.02
C SER A 49 2.23 5.98 7.33
N ASN A 50 1.93 4.89 8.02
CA ASN A 50 2.95 3.94 8.48
C ASN A 50 3.20 2.80 7.49
N TRP A 51 2.97 3.02 6.20
CA TRP A 51 3.29 2.06 5.16
C TRP A 51 3.80 2.73 3.90
N ARG A 52 4.60 1.99 3.13
CA ARG A 52 5.13 2.40 1.83
C ARG A 52 5.06 1.29 0.79
N VAL A 53 5.09 1.69 -0.47
CA VAL A 53 5.23 0.81 -1.65
C VAL A 53 6.55 1.15 -2.34
N GLU A 54 7.15 0.15 -2.99
CA GLU A 54 8.34 0.32 -3.82
C GLU A 54 8.02 -0.19 -5.24
N PRO A 55 7.19 0.57 -5.99
CA PRO A 55 6.66 0.08 -7.25
C PRO A 55 7.71 0.04 -8.36
N LYS A 56 7.42 -0.75 -9.38
CA LYS A 56 8.19 -0.85 -10.62
C LYS A 56 7.24 -0.73 -11.79
N GLY A 57 7.72 -0.21 -12.92
CA GLY A 57 6.91 -0.06 -14.12
C GLY A 57 7.37 1.10 -14.99
N LYS A 58 6.57 1.40 -16.00
CA LYS A 58 6.69 2.57 -16.86
C LYS A 58 6.25 3.84 -16.11
N PRO A 59 6.66 5.04 -16.55
CA PRO A 59 6.31 6.30 -15.88
C PRO A 59 4.80 6.48 -15.60
N ASN A 60 3.94 6.12 -16.56
CA ASN A 60 2.48 6.21 -16.40
C ASN A 60 1.92 5.23 -15.36
N GLU A 61 2.50 4.04 -15.24
CA GLU A 61 2.11 3.04 -14.24
C GLU A 61 2.55 3.49 -12.84
N LEU A 62 3.75 4.05 -12.72
CA LEU A 62 4.26 4.61 -11.46
C LEU A 62 3.39 5.77 -10.99
N GLU A 63 3.00 6.68 -11.89
CA GLU A 63 2.10 7.79 -11.59
C GLU A 63 0.72 7.31 -11.13
N ALA A 64 0.17 6.28 -11.77
CA ALA A 64 -1.10 5.68 -11.37
C ALA A 64 -1.02 5.07 -9.95
N ILE A 65 0.05 4.33 -9.66
CA ILE A 65 0.28 3.73 -8.34
C ILE A 65 0.45 4.81 -7.27
N GLU A 66 1.18 5.88 -7.56
CA GLU A 66 1.38 7.00 -6.61
C GLU A 66 0.04 7.66 -6.26
N LYS A 67 -0.77 7.99 -7.27
CA LYS A 67 -2.12 8.57 -7.07
C LYS A 67 -3.04 7.64 -6.29
N ALA A 68 -3.06 6.34 -6.62
CA ALA A 68 -3.84 5.36 -5.87
C ALA A 68 -3.36 5.26 -4.40
N ALA A 69 -2.05 5.28 -4.16
CA ALA A 69 -1.48 5.27 -2.82
C ALA A 69 -1.87 6.50 -2.02
N GLU A 70 -1.89 7.69 -2.61
CA GLU A 70 -2.37 8.91 -1.94
C GLU A 70 -3.83 8.77 -1.48
N VAL A 71 -4.72 8.28 -2.35
CA VAL A 71 -6.14 8.04 -2.01
C VAL A 71 -6.26 7.04 -0.86
N VAL A 72 -5.53 5.92 -0.93
CA VAL A 72 -5.56 4.90 0.13
C VAL A 72 -4.98 5.42 1.44
N ARG A 73 -3.92 6.25 1.41
CA ARG A 73 -3.35 6.85 2.64
C ARG A 73 -4.32 7.80 3.32
N LEU A 74 -5.12 8.55 2.57
CA LEU A 74 -6.13 9.44 3.14
C LEU A 74 -7.21 8.65 3.89
N ALA A 75 -7.62 7.48 3.38
CA ALA A 75 -8.64 6.65 3.99
C ALA A 75 -8.08 5.72 5.09
N TYR A 76 -6.90 5.15 4.86
CA TYR A 76 -6.30 4.08 5.67
C TYR A 76 -4.80 4.34 5.89
N PRO A 77 -4.44 5.40 6.65
CA PRO A 77 -3.03 5.77 6.86
C PRO A 77 -2.26 4.75 7.69
N TYR A 78 -2.94 3.92 8.49
CA TYR A 78 -2.31 3.04 9.46
C TYR A 78 -2.68 1.58 9.32
N VAL A 79 -1.67 0.73 9.36
CA VAL A 79 -1.72 -0.73 9.59
C VAL A 79 -0.98 -1.04 10.91
N PRO A 80 -1.13 -2.24 11.52
CA PRO A 80 -0.37 -2.62 12.70
C PRO A 80 1.13 -2.33 12.52
N SER A 81 1.67 -1.51 13.41
CA SER A 81 3.10 -1.17 13.39
C SER A 81 3.92 -2.45 13.56
N PRO A 82 5.02 -2.63 12.82
CA PRO A 82 5.96 -3.68 13.14
C PRO A 82 6.39 -3.49 14.60
N LYS A 83 6.42 -4.59 15.36
CA LYS A 83 7.01 -4.55 16.69
C LYS A 83 8.46 -4.12 16.50
N SER A 84 8.87 -3.04 17.15
CA SER A 84 10.29 -2.78 17.36
C SER A 84 10.84 -4.08 17.93
N HIS A 85 11.71 -4.76 17.18
CA HIS A 85 12.47 -5.85 17.77
C HIS A 85 13.14 -5.19 18.98
N ASP A 86 12.84 -5.68 20.18
CA ASP A 86 13.59 -5.31 21.38
C ASP A 86 15.05 -5.50 20.96
N ALA A 87 15.75 -4.39 20.75
CA ALA A 87 17.18 -4.38 20.57
C ALA A 87 17.70 -4.77 21.95
N GLY A 88 17.77 -6.09 22.14
CA GLY A 88 18.04 -6.75 23.40
C GLY A 88 19.19 -6.05 24.09
N ARG A 89 18.84 -5.52 25.25
CA ARG A 89 19.74 -5.01 26.27
C ARG A 89 20.61 -6.13 26.81
#